data_AF-A0A388RKL4-F1
#
_entry.id   AF-A0A388RKL4-F1
#
_cell.length_a   1.000
_cell.length_b   1.000
_cell.length_c   1.000
_cell.angle_alpha   90.00
_cell.angle_beta   90.00
_cell.angle_gamma   90.00
#
_symmetry.space_group_name_H-M   'P 1'
#
loop_
_entity.id
_entity.type
_entity.pdbx_description
1 polymer ?
#
loop_
_entity_poly.entity_id
_entity_poly.type
_entity_poly.pdbx_seq_one_letter_code
_entity_poly.pdbx_strand_id
1 'polypeptide(L)'
;MTALLKAEPNRSFTATSAAVPRKSVLQDANQTQLAIELIGLGARLQVLEAETTLSRDRLIRLYKELRGVSPPKGMLPFSTDWFTTWLPNIHSSLFFSAHQFMVQEGETVGIRAVVAAYRLYLEHVSLLGGEIVLSFTRAWTLVRFFESNMLQLSSCTCCGGQFVTHAYEPHANFVCSLCRPPSRAGKVKKLSKDAAAVQTNA
;
A
#
# COMPACT_ATOMS: atom_id res chain seq x y z
N MET A 1 7.52 -79.02 13.81
CA MET A 1 6.23 -78.76 13.15
C MET A 1 6.32 -77.39 12.50
N THR A 2 6.70 -77.29 11.22
CA THR A 2 5.78 -77.01 10.08
C THR A 2 5.05 -75.67 10.30
N ALA A 3 5.13 -74.64 9.47
CA ALA A 3 5.17 -74.64 8.02
C ALA A 3 5.37 -73.22 7.45
N LEU A 4 5.88 -73.19 6.21
CA LEU A 4 5.44 -72.36 5.07
C LEU A 4 5.69 -70.83 5.06
N LEU A 5 6.73 -70.50 4.29
CA LEU A 5 6.74 -69.45 3.25
C LEU A 5 5.34 -69.15 2.68
N LYS A 6 4.96 -67.87 2.66
CA LYS A 6 4.17 -67.28 1.57
C LYS A 6 4.71 -65.90 1.26
N ALA A 7 5.17 -65.77 0.03
CA ALA A 7 5.49 -64.51 -0.62
C ALA A 7 4.24 -63.89 -1.27
N GLU A 8 4.37 -62.58 -1.54
CA GLU A 8 3.63 -61.73 -2.49
C GLU A 8 2.28 -61.11 -2.04
N PRO A 9 1.84 -59.94 -2.60
CA PRO A 9 2.37 -59.26 -3.79
C PRO A 9 2.65 -57.74 -3.68
N ASN A 10 3.53 -57.34 -4.60
CA ASN A 10 3.67 -56.06 -5.28
C ASN A 10 2.53 -55.03 -5.07
N ARG A 11 2.78 -53.99 -4.26
CA ARG A 11 1.94 -52.78 -4.23
C ARG A 11 2.34 -51.88 -5.39
N SER A 12 1.52 -51.94 -6.44
CA SER A 12 1.53 -50.97 -7.52
C SER A 12 1.37 -49.55 -6.97
N PHE A 13 2.38 -48.71 -7.21
CA PHE A 13 2.24 -47.27 -7.06
C PHE A 13 1.34 -46.77 -8.21
N THR A 14 0.03 -46.68 -7.95
CA THR A 14 -0.83 -45.84 -8.80
C THR A 14 -0.47 -44.40 -8.51
N ALA A 15 0.25 -43.78 -9.44
CA ALA A 15 0.47 -42.34 -9.47
C ALA A 15 -0.89 -41.64 -9.49
N THR A 16 -1.30 -41.08 -8.35
CA THR A 16 -2.41 -40.12 -8.32
C THR A 16 -1.89 -38.86 -9.00
N SER A 17 -2.19 -38.72 -10.30
CA SER A 17 -2.01 -37.45 -11.00
C SER A 17 -2.91 -36.42 -10.32
N ALA A 18 -2.31 -35.60 -9.46
CA ALA A 18 -2.97 -34.45 -8.88
C ALA A 18 -3.36 -33.51 -10.01
N ALA A 19 -4.66 -33.42 -10.30
CA ALA A 19 -5.19 -32.50 -11.28
C ALA A 19 -4.79 -31.07 -10.92
N VAL A 20 -4.08 -30.40 -11.83
CA VAL A 20 -3.73 -28.98 -11.69
C VAL A 20 -5.03 -28.19 -11.51
N PRO A 21 -5.23 -27.46 -10.40
CA PRO A 21 -6.45 -26.72 -10.18
C PRO A 21 -6.60 -25.67 -11.29
N ARG A 22 -7.69 -25.78 -12.06
CA ARG A 22 -8.01 -24.79 -13.10
C ARG A 22 -8.16 -23.42 -12.44
N LYS A 23 -7.45 -22.42 -12.94
CA LYS A 23 -7.59 -21.03 -12.45
C LYS A 23 -9.06 -20.62 -12.58
N SER A 24 -9.65 -20.16 -11.48
CA SER A 24 -11.04 -19.73 -11.43
C SER A 24 -11.20 -18.44 -12.24
N VAL A 25 -12.13 -18.43 -13.20
CA VAL A 25 -12.44 -17.24 -14.02
C VAL A 25 -12.90 -16.07 -13.14
N LEU A 26 -13.68 -16.37 -12.09
CA LEU A 26 -14.11 -15.36 -11.12
C LEU A 26 -12.94 -14.75 -10.36
N GLN A 27 -11.95 -15.56 -9.97
CA GLN A 27 -10.75 -15.07 -9.30
C GLN A 27 -9.93 -14.19 -10.24
N ASP A 28 -9.76 -14.59 -11.49
CA ASP A 28 -9.06 -13.79 -12.50
C ASP A 28 -9.77 -12.44 -12.76
N ALA A 29 -11.11 -12.44 -12.78
CA ALA A 29 -11.90 -11.22 -12.89
C ALA A 29 -11.71 -10.29 -11.67
N ASN A 30 -11.78 -10.85 -10.45
CA ASN A 30 -11.55 -10.10 -9.21
C ASN A 30 -10.15 -9.48 -9.15
N GLN A 31 -9.12 -10.21 -9.58
CA GLN A 31 -7.73 -9.72 -9.63
C GLN A 31 -7.57 -8.60 -10.66
N THR A 32 -8.26 -8.71 -11.79
CA THR A 32 -8.30 -7.64 -12.80
C THR A 32 -8.97 -6.40 -12.26
N GLN A 33 -10.12 -6.55 -11.59
CA GLN A 33 -10.85 -5.44 -11.00
C GLN A 33 -10.04 -4.72 -9.92
N LEU A 34 -9.36 -5.49 -9.07
CA LEU A 34 -8.43 -4.93 -8.08
C LEU A 34 -7.30 -4.15 -8.76
N ALA A 35 -6.67 -4.69 -9.80
CA ALA A 35 -5.62 -3.98 -10.52
C ALA A 35 -6.12 -2.66 -11.14
N ILE A 36 -7.32 -2.66 -11.74
CA ILE A 36 -7.94 -1.44 -12.30
C ILE A 36 -8.12 -0.38 -11.19
N GLU A 37 -8.66 -0.79 -10.04
CA GLU A 37 -8.89 0.08 -8.90
C GLU A 37 -7.58 0.71 -8.38
N LEU A 38 -6.54 -0.11 -8.20
CA LEU A 38 -5.24 0.35 -7.74
C LEU A 38 -4.57 1.29 -8.74
N ILE A 39 -4.67 1.01 -10.05
CA ILE A 39 -4.18 1.92 -11.10
C ILE A 39 -4.93 3.25 -11.05
N GLY A 40 -6.26 3.22 -10.84
CA GLY A 40 -7.08 4.41 -10.69
C GLY A 40 -6.66 5.29 -9.50
N LEU A 41 -6.21 4.68 -8.41
CA LEU A 41 -5.66 5.39 -7.24
C LEU A 41 -4.20 5.86 -7.41
N GLY A 42 -3.55 5.54 -8.53
CA GLY A 42 -2.16 5.92 -8.81
C GLY A 42 -1.13 4.97 -8.20
N ALA A 43 -1.46 3.69 -8.04
CA ALA A 43 -0.50 2.67 -7.65
C ALA A 43 0.60 2.48 -8.72
N ARG A 44 1.85 2.35 -8.27
CA ARG A 44 2.96 1.96 -9.14
C ARG A 44 2.90 0.47 -9.46
N LEU A 45 3.55 0.08 -10.56
CA LEU A 45 3.61 -1.31 -11.02
C LEU A 45 4.07 -2.28 -9.93
N GLN A 46 5.08 -1.90 -9.13
CA GLN A 46 5.59 -2.75 -8.03
C GLN A 46 4.53 -3.03 -6.94
N VAL A 47 3.62 -2.08 -6.69
CA VAL A 47 2.49 -2.30 -5.77
C VAL A 47 1.48 -3.27 -6.38
N LEU A 48 1.20 -3.12 -7.69
CA LEU A 48 0.31 -4.04 -8.40
C LEU A 48 0.86 -5.46 -8.43
N GLU A 49 2.17 -5.61 -8.64
CA GLU A 49 2.86 -6.91 -8.61
C GLU A 49 2.82 -7.56 -7.21
N ALA A 50 2.85 -6.75 -6.15
CA ALA A 50 2.78 -7.25 -4.78
C ALA A 50 1.36 -7.61 -4.33
N GLU A 51 0.34 -6.89 -4.82
CA GLU A 51 -1.04 -6.99 -4.32
C GLU A 51 -1.99 -7.74 -5.26
N THR A 52 -1.51 -8.18 -6.43
CA THR A 52 -2.31 -8.95 -7.39
C THR A 52 -1.56 -10.19 -7.88
N THR A 53 -2.30 -11.18 -8.37
CA THR A 53 -1.74 -12.41 -8.95
C THR A 53 -1.58 -12.34 -10.47
N LEU A 54 -1.70 -11.14 -11.06
CA LEU A 54 -1.60 -10.93 -12.51
C LEU A 54 -0.14 -10.93 -12.95
N SER A 55 0.11 -11.42 -14.17
CA SER A 55 1.46 -11.33 -14.73
C SER A 55 1.86 -9.88 -15.00
N ARG A 56 3.16 -9.60 -14.89
CA ARG A 56 3.76 -8.29 -15.17
C ARG A 56 3.34 -7.72 -16.54
N ASP A 57 3.35 -8.56 -17.59
CA ASP A 57 2.95 -8.13 -18.94
C ASP A 57 1.47 -7.74 -19.01
N ARG A 58 0.60 -8.41 -18.25
CA ARG A 58 -0.82 -8.05 -18.17
C ARG A 58 -1.01 -6.74 -17.42
N LEU A 59 -0.28 -6.52 -16.33
CA LEU A 59 -0.31 -5.28 -15.56
C LEU A 59 0.20 -4.08 -16.39
N ILE A 60 1.28 -4.24 -17.15
CA ILE A 60 1.81 -3.18 -18.03
C ILE A 60 0.80 -2.80 -19.12
N ARG A 61 0.15 -3.79 -19.75
CA ARG A 61 -0.89 -3.54 -20.76
C ARG A 61 -2.08 -2.82 -20.15
N LEU A 62 -2.62 -3.32 -19.05
CA LEU A 62 -3.74 -2.72 -18.34
C LEU A 62 -3.45 -1.27 -17.91
N TYR A 63 -2.24 -1.00 -17.41
CA TYR A 63 -1.83 0.36 -17.05
C TYR A 63 -1.81 1.29 -18.25
N LYS A 64 -1.27 0.85 -19.40
CA LYS A 64 -1.25 1.64 -20.64
C LYS A 64 -2.65 1.91 -21.17
N GLU A 65 -3.54 0.93 -21.12
CA GLU A 65 -4.93 1.07 -21.54
C GLU A 65 -5.67 2.11 -20.69
N LEU A 66 -5.47 2.10 -19.36
CA LEU A 66 -6.15 3.02 -18.45
C LEU A 66 -5.52 4.43 -18.35
N ARG A 67 -4.20 4.54 -18.47
CA ARG A 67 -3.45 5.78 -18.23
C ARG A 67 -2.88 6.41 -19.49
N GLY A 68 -2.91 5.72 -20.63
CA GLY A 68 -2.31 6.15 -21.91
C GLY A 68 -0.78 6.19 -21.94
N VAL A 69 -0.11 5.96 -20.81
CA VAL A 69 1.34 6.03 -20.66
C VAL A 69 1.90 4.75 -20.05
N SER A 70 3.19 4.50 -20.27
CA SER A 70 3.85 3.37 -19.60
C SER A 70 3.95 3.62 -18.08
N PRO A 71 3.89 2.57 -17.25
CA PRO A 71 4.12 2.70 -15.81
C PRO A 71 5.47 3.39 -15.54
N PRO A 72 5.53 4.32 -14.56
CA PRO A 72 6.77 4.98 -14.21
C PRO A 72 7.81 3.95 -13.76
N LYS A 73 9.03 4.10 -14.29
CA LYS A 73 10.19 3.31 -13.87
C LYS A 73 10.73 3.87 -12.56
N GLY A 74 11.31 3.01 -11.74
CA GLY A 74 11.91 3.38 -10.47
C GLY A 74 11.38 2.53 -9.33
N MET A 75 12.17 2.51 -8.26
CA MET A 75 11.88 1.68 -7.10
C MET A 75 10.91 2.40 -6.15
N LEU A 76 10.21 1.64 -5.32
CA LEU A 76 9.45 2.16 -4.18
C LEU A 76 10.37 2.93 -3.22
N PRO A 77 9.83 3.82 -2.37
CA PRO A 77 10.61 4.46 -1.32
C PRO A 77 11.28 3.43 -0.41
N PHE A 78 12.57 3.60 -0.14
CA PHE A 78 13.34 2.70 0.74
C PHE A 78 13.52 3.23 2.16
N SER A 79 13.35 4.53 2.37
CA SER A 79 13.54 5.17 3.66
C SER A 79 12.25 5.62 4.30
N THR A 80 12.24 5.59 5.62
CA THR A 80 11.17 6.08 6.48
C THR A 80 11.14 7.62 6.59
N ASP A 81 12.24 8.29 6.26
CA ASP A 81 12.46 9.71 6.58
C ASP A 81 11.43 10.64 5.95
N TRP A 82 10.93 10.31 4.76
CA TRP A 82 9.91 11.14 4.12
C TRP A 82 8.65 11.23 5.00
N PHE A 83 8.27 10.14 5.66
CA PHE A 83 7.05 10.04 6.48
C PHE A 83 7.14 10.78 7.82
N THR A 84 8.35 11.14 8.27
CA THR A 84 8.58 11.88 9.52
C THR A 84 8.84 13.37 9.28
N THR A 85 8.91 13.81 8.02
CA THR A 85 9.08 15.23 7.67
C THR A 85 7.77 16.03 7.76
N TRP A 86 7.84 17.29 8.21
CA TRP A 86 6.71 18.18 8.52
C TRP A 86 5.37 17.90 7.83
N LEU A 87 5.17 18.35 6.59
CA LEU A 87 3.89 18.23 5.90
C LEU A 87 3.56 16.76 5.52
N PRO A 88 4.50 15.98 4.95
CA PRO A 88 4.29 14.55 4.77
C PRO A 88 3.86 13.80 6.02
N ASN A 89 4.36 14.15 7.19
CA ASN A 89 4.04 13.51 8.46
C ASN A 89 2.58 13.74 8.86
N ILE A 90 2.07 14.95 8.66
CA ILE A 90 0.65 15.27 8.90
C ILE A 90 -0.24 14.39 8.03
N HIS A 91 0.04 14.31 6.72
CA HIS A 91 -0.76 13.47 5.80
C HIS A 91 -0.60 11.97 6.08
N SER A 92 0.60 11.54 6.44
CA SER A 92 0.89 10.14 6.78
C SER A 92 0.15 9.70 8.04
N SER A 93 0.15 10.57 9.06
CA SER A 93 -0.53 10.31 10.34
C SER A 93 -2.06 10.31 10.16
N LEU A 94 -2.60 11.24 9.37
CA LEU A 94 -4.01 11.27 9.02
C LEU A 94 -4.45 9.98 8.31
N PHE A 95 -3.73 9.59 7.24
CA PHE A 95 -4.03 8.35 6.53
C PHE A 95 -3.89 7.12 7.44
N PHE A 96 -2.83 7.04 8.25
CA PHE A 96 -2.59 5.87 9.09
C PHE A 96 -3.64 5.73 10.20
N SER A 97 -4.12 6.84 10.75
CA SER A 97 -5.28 6.84 11.67
C SER A 97 -6.52 6.27 10.99
N ALA A 98 -6.81 6.68 9.74
CA ALA A 98 -7.93 6.12 8.98
C ALA A 98 -7.73 4.61 8.69
N HIS A 99 -6.49 4.18 8.43
CA HIS A 99 -6.16 2.77 8.22
C HIS A 99 -6.36 1.94 9.49
N GLN A 100 -5.91 2.42 10.65
CA GLN A 100 -6.14 1.73 11.91
C GLN A 100 -7.64 1.59 12.21
N PHE A 101 -8.41 2.65 11.98
CA PHE A 101 -9.87 2.59 12.11
C PHE A 101 -10.49 1.53 11.19
N MET A 102 -10.08 1.47 9.91
CA MET A 102 -10.56 0.47 8.95
C MET A 102 -10.24 -0.97 9.37
N VAL A 103 -9.08 -1.19 9.99
CA VAL A 103 -8.67 -2.52 10.46
C VAL A 103 -9.37 -2.91 11.76
N GLN A 104 -9.52 -1.97 12.70
CA GLN A 104 -10.06 -2.24 14.04
C GLN A 104 -11.59 -2.29 14.05
N GLU A 105 -12.24 -1.30 13.44
CA GLU A 105 -13.70 -1.14 13.48
C GLU A 105 -14.36 -1.58 12.17
N GLY A 106 -13.66 -1.46 11.05
CA GLY A 106 -14.19 -1.79 9.73
C GLY A 106 -13.99 -3.25 9.30
N GLU A 107 -13.38 -4.08 10.15
CA GLU A 107 -13.04 -5.50 9.89
C GLU A 107 -12.38 -5.76 8.52
N THR A 108 -11.74 -4.73 7.95
CA THR A 108 -11.14 -4.80 6.62
C THR A 108 -9.65 -5.00 6.76
N VAL A 109 -9.07 -5.93 5.99
CA VAL A 109 -7.65 -6.28 6.09
C VAL A 109 -6.91 -6.16 4.76
N GLY A 110 -5.58 -6.13 4.82
CA GLY A 110 -4.69 -6.11 3.66
C GLY A 110 -4.95 -4.93 2.73
N ILE A 111 -4.82 -5.14 1.43
CA ILE A 111 -4.97 -4.08 0.42
C ILE A 111 -6.33 -3.40 0.44
N ARG A 112 -7.40 -4.10 0.85
CA ARG A 112 -8.75 -3.51 0.95
C ARG A 112 -8.80 -2.45 2.03
N ALA A 113 -8.12 -2.65 3.16
CA ALA A 113 -8.01 -1.66 4.23
C ALA A 113 -7.25 -0.42 3.76
N VAL A 114 -6.14 -0.63 3.04
CA VAL A 114 -5.34 0.45 2.45
C VAL A 114 -6.16 1.28 1.46
N VAL A 115 -6.93 0.62 0.57
CA VAL A 115 -7.80 1.29 -0.40
C VAL A 115 -8.88 2.12 0.30
N ALA A 116 -9.58 1.54 1.27
CA ALA A 116 -10.64 2.24 2.00
C ALA A 116 -10.10 3.45 2.79
N ALA A 117 -9.00 3.26 3.52
CA ALA A 117 -8.34 4.32 4.28
C ALA A 117 -7.81 5.43 3.37
N TYR A 118 -7.26 5.08 2.21
CA TYR A 118 -6.75 6.08 1.26
C TYR A 118 -7.87 6.91 0.65
N ARG A 119 -9.02 6.30 0.34
CA ARG A 119 -10.21 7.05 -0.11
C ARG A 119 -10.69 8.05 0.95
N LEU A 120 -10.77 7.64 2.21
CA LEU A 120 -11.11 8.56 3.30
C LEU A 120 -10.09 9.69 3.44
N TYR A 121 -8.80 9.39 3.32
CA TYR A 121 -7.76 10.40 3.32
C TYR A 121 -7.94 11.42 2.17
N LEU A 122 -8.23 10.94 0.94
CA LEU A 122 -8.47 11.84 -0.20
C LEU A 122 -9.69 12.74 0.03
N GLU A 123 -10.78 12.18 0.53
CA GLU A 123 -12.00 12.92 0.87
C GLU A 123 -11.71 13.99 1.92
N HIS A 124 -11.02 13.63 3.01
CA HIS A 124 -10.67 14.57 4.08
C HIS A 124 -9.80 15.72 3.58
N VAL A 125 -8.78 15.43 2.75
CA VAL A 125 -7.92 16.47 2.16
C VAL A 125 -8.72 17.38 1.22
N SER A 126 -9.60 16.79 0.40
CA SER A 126 -10.46 17.55 -0.52
C SER A 126 -11.44 18.47 0.22
N LEU A 127 -12.06 17.98 1.30
CA LEU A 127 -12.99 18.76 2.11
C LEU A 127 -12.33 19.99 2.74
N LEU A 128 -11.05 19.88 3.10
CA LEU A 128 -10.27 20.97 3.68
C LEU A 128 -9.61 21.88 2.61
N GLY A 129 -9.85 21.63 1.32
CA GLY A 129 -9.22 22.37 0.23
C GLY A 129 -7.69 22.22 0.16
N GLY A 130 -7.16 21.14 0.74
CA GLY A 130 -5.73 20.86 0.79
C GLY A 130 -5.20 20.19 -0.48
N GLU A 131 -3.88 20.24 -0.67
CA GLU A 131 -3.22 19.48 -1.73
C GLU A 131 -2.93 18.04 -1.27
N ILE A 132 -3.04 17.08 -2.19
CA ILE A 132 -2.72 15.68 -1.92
C ILE A 132 -1.20 15.51 -1.87
N VAL A 133 -0.64 15.38 -0.67
CA VAL A 133 0.81 15.21 -0.45
C VAL A 133 1.23 13.74 -0.41
N LEU A 134 0.43 12.89 0.24
CA LEU A 134 0.64 11.45 0.31
C LEU A 134 0.00 10.77 -0.91
N SER A 135 0.83 10.15 -1.76
CA SER A 135 0.35 9.32 -2.88
C SER A 135 -0.03 7.92 -2.41
N PHE A 136 -0.87 7.22 -3.18
CA PHE A 136 -1.32 5.86 -2.84
C PHE A 136 -0.14 4.90 -2.60
N THR A 137 0.86 4.97 -3.47
CA THR A 137 2.06 4.12 -3.35
C THR A 137 2.82 4.41 -2.05
N ARG A 138 2.90 5.66 -1.62
CA ARG A 138 3.52 6.00 -0.33
C ARG A 138 2.65 5.56 0.85
N ALA A 139 1.33 5.68 0.74
CA ALA A 139 0.40 5.20 1.75
C ALA A 139 0.51 3.67 1.96
N TRP A 140 0.59 2.91 0.86
CA TRP A 140 0.87 1.48 0.88
C TRP A 140 2.24 1.17 1.53
N THR A 141 3.28 1.91 1.15
CA THR A 141 4.63 1.73 1.71
C THR A 141 4.67 2.03 3.21
N LEU A 142 3.93 3.04 3.65
CA LEU A 142 3.80 3.40 5.06
C LEU A 142 3.29 2.21 5.88
N VAL A 143 2.23 1.53 5.41
CA VAL A 143 1.68 0.35 6.08
C VAL A 143 2.73 -0.75 6.19
N ARG A 144 3.51 -1.01 5.13
CA ARG A 144 4.62 -1.97 5.17
C ARG A 144 5.70 -1.61 6.20
N PHE A 145 6.01 -0.32 6.37
CA PHE A 145 6.98 0.13 7.37
C PHE A 145 6.47 -0.03 8.80
N PHE A 146 5.16 0.12 9.03
CA PHE A 146 4.55 -0.22 10.31
C PHE A 146 4.55 -1.73 10.58
N GLU A 147 4.16 -2.54 9.60
CA GLU A 147 4.22 -4.01 9.69
C GLU A 147 5.65 -4.52 9.97
N SER A 148 6.67 -3.82 9.47
CA SER A 148 8.08 -4.14 9.67
C SER A 148 8.70 -3.52 10.94
N ASN A 149 7.90 -2.88 11.81
CA ASN A 149 8.37 -2.19 13.02
C ASN A 149 9.46 -1.13 12.78
N MET A 150 9.43 -0.46 11.62
CA MET A 150 10.34 0.65 11.30
C MET A 150 9.76 2.02 11.69
N LEU A 151 8.43 2.09 11.80
CA LEU A 151 7.68 3.26 12.21
C LEU A 151 6.73 2.92 13.35
N GLN A 152 6.38 3.93 14.15
CA GLN A 152 5.42 3.83 15.24
C GLN A 152 4.59 5.11 15.33
N LEU A 153 3.52 5.08 16.12
CA LEU A 153 2.79 6.29 16.49
C LEU A 153 3.26 6.82 17.84
N SER A 154 3.55 8.11 17.88
CA SER A 154 3.87 8.83 19.11
C SER A 154 2.81 9.89 19.39
N SER A 155 2.35 9.98 20.64
CA SER A 155 1.39 10.98 21.08
C SER A 155 2.09 12.31 21.37
N CYS A 156 1.57 13.40 20.79
CA CYS A 156 2.08 14.74 21.03
C CYS A 156 1.76 15.21 22.46
N THR A 157 2.76 15.66 23.21
CA THR A 157 2.56 16.18 24.58
C THR A 157 1.81 17.53 24.63
N CYS A 158 1.65 18.21 23.49
CA CYS A 158 0.96 19.50 23.40
C CYS A 158 -0.51 19.37 22.99
N CYS A 159 -0.82 18.62 21.92
CA CYS A 159 -2.19 18.47 21.42
C CYS A 159 -2.81 17.08 21.63
N GLY A 160 -2.06 16.10 22.14
CA GLY A 160 -2.53 14.73 22.33
C GLY A 160 -2.68 13.88 21.06
N GLY A 161 -2.58 14.49 19.86
CA GLY A 161 -2.70 13.77 18.59
C GLY A 161 -1.57 12.76 18.38
N GLN A 162 -1.87 11.68 17.64
CA GLN A 162 -0.92 10.63 17.29
C GLN A 162 -0.26 10.92 15.93
N PHE A 163 1.07 10.83 15.89
CA PHE A 163 1.85 11.11 14.68
C PHE A 163 2.86 10.01 14.39
N VAL A 164 3.13 9.80 13.10
CA VAL A 164 4.15 8.85 12.64
C VAL A 164 5.54 9.31 13.10
N THR A 165 6.30 8.41 13.68
CA THR A 165 7.68 8.64 14.16
C THR A 165 8.54 7.42 13.85
N HIS A 166 9.87 7.56 13.89
CA HIS A 166 10.75 6.40 13.76
C HIS A 166 10.53 5.46 14.95
N ALA A 167 10.56 4.15 14.69
CA ALA A 167 10.54 3.17 15.76
C ALA A 167 11.71 3.42 16.73
N TYR A 168 11.46 3.21 18.02
CA TYR A 168 12.44 3.36 19.11
C TYR A 168 12.96 4.78 19.37
N GLU A 169 12.40 5.80 18.70
CA GLU A 169 12.69 7.21 19.03
C GLU A 169 12.03 7.58 20.37
N PRO A 170 12.72 8.23 21.34
CA PRO A 170 12.17 8.49 22.67
C PRO A 170 10.86 9.30 22.65
N HIS A 171 9.78 8.74 23.20
CA HIS A 171 8.44 9.33 23.12
C HIS A 171 8.19 10.44 24.15
N ALA A 172 8.97 10.47 25.24
CA ALA A 172 8.64 11.20 26.46
C ALA A 172 8.38 12.71 26.27
N ASN A 173 8.98 13.31 25.24
CA ASN A 173 8.85 14.74 24.93
C ASN A 173 8.50 15.00 23.46
N PHE A 174 7.83 14.05 22.79
CA PHE A 174 7.45 14.23 21.39
C PHE A 174 6.44 15.38 21.24
N VAL A 175 6.79 16.37 20.40
CA VAL A 175 5.90 17.47 20.02
C VAL A 175 5.74 17.44 18.52
N CYS A 176 4.50 17.32 18.05
CA CYS A 176 4.22 17.20 16.63
C CYS A 176 4.55 18.48 15.87
N SER A 177 4.73 18.34 14.56
CA SER A 177 5.13 19.46 13.70
C SER A 177 4.01 20.47 13.43
N LEU A 178 2.78 20.25 13.92
CA LEU A 178 1.72 21.25 13.98
C LEU A 178 1.87 22.15 15.21
N CYS A 179 2.17 21.57 16.37
CA CYS A 179 2.39 22.30 17.62
C CYS A 179 3.74 23.04 17.63
N ARG A 180 4.76 22.47 16.97
CA ARG A 180 6.06 23.12 16.78
C ARG A 180 6.49 23.08 15.32
N PRO A 181 5.94 23.96 14.47
CA PRO A 181 6.29 24.01 13.05
C PRO A 181 7.75 24.35 12.84
N PRO A 182 8.45 23.72 11.87
CA PRO A 182 9.81 24.11 11.51
C PRO A 182 9.83 25.50 10.89
N SER A 183 10.98 26.20 10.91
CA SER A 183 11.11 27.57 10.37
C SER A 183 10.75 27.73 8.89
N ARG A 184 10.67 26.62 8.14
CA ARG A 184 10.28 26.60 6.72
C ARG A 184 8.82 26.18 6.51
N ALA A 185 8.04 26.08 7.57
CA ALA A 185 6.62 25.82 7.50
C ALA A 185 5.93 26.88 6.62
N GLY A 186 5.11 26.45 5.66
CA GLY A 186 4.37 27.31 4.73
C GLY A 186 5.15 27.73 3.48
N LYS A 187 6.48 27.51 3.43
CA LYS A 187 7.28 27.75 2.22
C LYS A 187 7.23 26.51 1.33
N VAL A 188 6.09 26.30 0.67
CA VAL A 188 6.01 25.28 -0.39
C VAL A 188 6.96 25.70 -1.50
N LYS A 189 8.03 24.93 -1.72
CA LYS A 189 8.84 25.09 -2.94
C LYS A 189 7.89 24.86 -4.10
N LYS A 190 7.64 25.90 -4.89
CA LYS A 190 7.00 25.83 -6.20
C LYS A 190 7.90 24.98 -7.09
N LEU A 191 7.82 23.66 -6.95
CA LEU A 191 8.49 22.72 -7.84
C LEU A 191 7.74 22.81 -9.17
N SER A 192 8.39 23.52 -10.10
CA SER A 192 8.22 23.53 -11.56
C SER A 192 6.96 22.87 -12.11
N LYS A 193 6.17 23.71 -12.79
CA LYS A 193 4.99 23.44 -13.63
C LYS A 193 5.23 22.52 -14.85
N ASP A 194 6.20 21.61 -14.80
CA ASP A 194 6.63 20.82 -15.97
C ASP A 194 6.10 19.37 -15.99
N ALA A 195 5.18 19.01 -15.09
CA ALA A 195 4.44 17.74 -15.15
C ALA A 195 2.96 17.91 -15.56
N ALA A 196 2.51 19.14 -15.84
CA ALA A 196 1.12 19.47 -16.17
C ALA A 196 0.94 19.87 -17.65
N ALA A 197 1.74 19.29 -18.56
CA ALA A 197 1.58 19.46 -20.00
C ALA A 197 1.13 18.14 -20.66
N VAL A 198 0.09 17.50 -20.13
CA VAL A 198 -0.78 16.58 -20.89
C VAL A 198 -2.19 16.73 -20.34
N GLN A 199 -2.82 17.87 -20.65
CA GLN A 199 -4.28 18.06 -20.55
C GLN A 199 -4.67 19.36 -21.25
N THR A 200 -4.75 19.30 -22.58
CA THR A 200 -5.72 20.02 -23.42
C THR A 200 -5.57 19.43 -24.81
N ASN A 201 -6.57 18.68 -25.25
CA ASN A 201 -7.32 19.05 -26.44
C ASN A 201 -8.55 18.15 -26.57
N ALA A 202 -9.66 18.84 -26.84
CA ALA A 202 -10.86 18.29 -27.46
C ALA A 202 -10.53 17.62 -28.80
#